data_AF-A0A166I284-F1
#
_entry.id   AF-A0A166I284-F1
#
_cell.length_a   1.000
_cell.length_b   1.000
_cell.length_c   1.000
_cell.angle_alpha   90.00
_cell.angle_beta   90.00
_cell.angle_gamma   90.00
#
_symmetry.space_group_name_H-M   'P 1'
#
loop_
_entity.id
_entity.type
_entity.pdbx_description
1 polymer ?
#
loop_
_entity_poly.entity_id
_entity_poly.type
_entity_poly.pdbx_seq_one_letter_code
_entity_poly.pdbx_strand_id
1 'polypeptide(L)'
;MSSQTTLASLTNVSPPAKRKSTGGADGAKAKKPRTSKGKAAESHEFAKNVIQGILDNGSVDKVTVPEDDEDVREWLWRMAQYAHSLEQGAGIKPPKSPEDLAAAAERLTTTVRRGIEKQMSWKPSCKTGSAKFSYDGVCPDPYVFGAMLGLEEKPTWKAKKFEATEFSNLMGGIEASIRYGNLYITSKEVNAKWNPDTGEFKFSGSYGKRVY
;
A
#
# COMPACT_ATOMS: atom_id res chain seq x y z
N MET A 1 -71.67 40.43 -25.32
CA MET A 1 -71.61 39.00 -24.93
C MET A 1 -70.22 38.52 -25.30
N SER A 2 -69.25 38.73 -24.41
CA SER A 2 -68.67 37.72 -23.48
C SER A 2 -67.88 36.64 -24.21
N SER A 3 -66.65 36.23 -23.87
CA SER A 3 -65.57 36.67 -22.98
C SER A 3 -64.34 35.81 -23.38
N GLN A 4 -63.13 36.30 -23.11
CA GLN A 4 -61.88 35.52 -23.16
C GLN A 4 -61.89 34.37 -22.13
N THR A 5 -61.17 33.27 -22.36
CA THR A 5 -60.41 32.52 -21.33
C THR A 5 -59.45 31.50 -21.97
N THR A 6 -58.18 31.65 -21.61
CA THR A 6 -57.01 30.77 -21.80
C THR A 6 -57.03 29.63 -20.78
N LEU A 7 -56.51 28.42 -21.08
CA LEU A 7 -55.83 27.60 -20.06
C LEU A 7 -54.93 26.50 -20.65
N ALA A 8 -53.66 26.57 -20.25
CA ALA A 8 -52.61 25.60 -20.47
C ALA A 8 -52.79 24.36 -19.59
N SER A 9 -52.28 23.21 -20.04
CA SER A 9 -52.21 21.98 -19.26
C SER A 9 -50.76 21.72 -18.85
N LEU A 10 -50.51 21.79 -17.53
CA LEU A 10 -49.34 21.29 -16.81
C LEU A 10 -49.84 20.77 -15.47
N THR A 11 -49.73 19.47 -15.19
CA THR A 11 -49.59 18.99 -13.81
C THR A 11 -48.74 17.72 -13.73
N ASN A 12 -47.85 17.78 -12.74
CA ASN A 12 -46.93 16.79 -12.19
C ASN A 12 -47.60 16.14 -10.97
N VAL A 13 -47.57 14.80 -10.79
CA VAL A 13 -47.92 14.15 -9.51
C VAL A 13 -47.07 12.90 -9.24
N SER A 14 -46.50 12.89 -8.03
CA SER A 14 -45.60 11.94 -7.35
C SER A 14 -46.06 10.47 -7.19
N PRO A 15 -45.11 9.55 -6.88
CA PRO A 15 -45.39 8.13 -6.53
C PRO A 15 -45.84 7.88 -5.07
N PRO A 16 -46.50 6.73 -4.79
CA PRO A 16 -47.16 6.43 -3.51
C PRO A 16 -46.25 5.80 -2.43
N ALA A 17 -46.85 5.65 -1.25
CA ALA A 17 -46.26 5.73 0.09
C ALA A 17 -45.74 4.43 0.75
N LYS A 18 -44.98 4.66 1.83
CA LYS A 18 -44.42 3.74 2.83
C LYS A 18 -45.43 2.73 3.42
N ARG A 19 -45.02 1.47 3.61
CA ARG A 19 -45.58 0.55 4.62
C ARG A 19 -44.55 0.25 5.70
N LYS A 20 -44.99 0.38 6.95
CA LYS A 20 -44.29 0.06 8.20
C LYS A 20 -44.80 -1.30 8.69
N SER A 21 -43.93 -2.23 9.04
CA SER A 21 -44.24 -3.32 9.95
C SER A 21 -43.06 -3.62 10.87
N THR A 22 -43.39 -3.74 12.15
CA THR A 22 -42.55 -4.07 13.30
C THR A 22 -42.73 -5.56 13.63
N GLY A 23 -41.66 -6.20 14.12
CA GLY A 23 -41.72 -7.52 14.78
C GLY A 23 -40.51 -8.38 14.44
N GLY A 24 -39.54 -8.46 15.37
CA GLY A 24 -38.30 -9.22 15.21
C GLY A 24 -38.41 -10.70 15.58
N ALA A 25 -37.43 -11.48 15.14
CA ALA A 25 -36.80 -12.57 15.88
C ALA A 25 -35.61 -13.09 15.05
N ASP A 26 -34.49 -13.23 15.76
CA ASP A 26 -33.30 -14.05 15.54
C ASP A 26 -33.09 -14.80 14.22
N GLY A 27 -32.00 -14.42 13.54
CA GLY A 27 -31.39 -15.16 12.44
C GLY A 27 -29.87 -15.03 12.49
N ALA A 28 -29.25 -15.78 13.39
CA ALA A 28 -27.81 -15.88 13.59
C ALA A 28 -27.07 -16.27 12.29
N LYS A 29 -26.31 -15.35 11.70
CA LYS A 29 -25.19 -15.69 10.81
C LYS A 29 -23.90 -15.56 11.60
N ALA A 30 -23.42 -16.72 12.07
CA ALA A 30 -22.16 -16.92 12.73
C ALA A 30 -21.01 -16.28 11.94
N LYS A 31 -20.54 -15.12 12.40
CA LYS A 31 -19.19 -14.65 12.08
C LYS A 31 -18.23 -15.55 12.85
N LYS A 32 -17.45 -16.36 12.12
CA LYS A 32 -16.32 -17.12 12.65
C LYS A 32 -15.55 -16.25 13.65
N PRO A 33 -15.26 -16.75 14.86
CA PRO A 33 -14.53 -15.99 15.85
C PRO A 33 -13.18 -15.61 15.26
N ARG A 34 -12.86 -14.31 15.29
CA ARG A 34 -11.50 -13.82 15.11
C ARG A 34 -10.67 -14.52 16.17
N THR A 35 -9.84 -15.47 15.75
CA THR A 35 -8.79 -16.01 16.60
C THR A 35 -8.04 -14.84 17.20
N SER A 36 -7.99 -14.85 18.52
CA SER A 36 -7.39 -13.89 19.43
C SER A 36 -6.03 -13.39 18.92
N LYS A 37 -6.02 -12.19 18.33
CA LYS A 37 -4.79 -11.43 18.04
C LYS A 37 -4.24 -10.74 19.31
N GLY A 38 -4.42 -11.36 20.47
CA GLY A 38 -4.18 -10.75 21.78
C GLY A 38 -3.73 -11.72 22.86
N LYS A 39 -3.24 -12.91 22.52
CA LYS A 39 -2.75 -13.90 23.49
C LYS A 39 -1.41 -14.56 23.14
N ALA A 40 -0.68 -14.02 22.17
CA ALA A 40 0.68 -14.49 21.80
C ALA A 40 1.73 -13.38 21.90
N ALA A 41 1.36 -12.20 22.39
CA ALA A 41 2.32 -11.12 22.64
C ALA A 41 3.10 -11.34 23.94
N GLU A 42 2.50 -12.05 24.92
CA GLU A 42 3.10 -12.36 26.23
C GLU A 42 3.91 -13.67 26.26
N SER A 43 3.87 -14.52 25.22
CA SER A 43 4.34 -15.92 25.31
C SER A 43 5.85 -16.14 25.08
N HIS A 44 6.64 -15.10 24.80
CA HIS A 44 8.08 -15.25 24.50
C HIS A 44 8.99 -14.22 25.18
N GLU A 45 8.53 -13.54 26.24
CA GLU A 45 9.36 -12.55 26.97
C GLU A 45 10.66 -13.17 27.51
N PHE A 46 10.60 -14.42 27.97
CA PHE A 46 11.76 -15.17 28.41
C PHE A 46 12.87 -15.24 27.33
N ALA A 47 12.54 -15.74 26.14
CA ALA A 47 13.49 -15.89 25.05
C ALA A 47 14.03 -14.53 24.58
N LYS A 48 13.19 -13.49 24.57
CA LYS A 48 13.60 -12.11 24.23
C LYS A 48 14.62 -11.57 25.23
N ASN A 49 14.37 -11.72 26.53
CA ASN A 49 15.27 -11.23 27.57
C ASN A 49 16.61 -11.96 27.56
N VAL A 50 16.61 -13.28 27.30
CA VAL A 50 17.82 -14.09 27.15
C VAL A 50 18.63 -13.61 25.94
N ILE A 51 18.00 -13.46 24.77
CA ILE A 51 18.68 -13.01 23.55
C ILE A 51 19.21 -11.58 23.70
N GLN A 52 18.42 -10.68 24.31
CA GLN A 52 18.86 -9.31 24.57
C GLN A 52 20.06 -9.28 25.52
N GLY A 53 20.03 -10.08 26.59
CA GLY A 53 21.16 -10.22 27.50
C GLY A 53 22.43 -10.78 26.82
N ILE A 54 22.29 -11.69 25.86
CA ILE A 54 23.43 -12.19 25.06
C ILE A 54 24.03 -11.06 24.21
N LEU A 55 23.16 -10.31 23.52
CA LEU A 55 23.59 -9.22 22.64
C LEU A 55 24.25 -8.08 23.41
N ASP A 56 23.73 -7.73 24.59
CA ASP A 56 24.26 -6.65 25.43
C ASP A 56 25.59 -7.05 26.10
N ASN A 57 25.78 -8.33 26.43
CA ASN A 57 26.99 -8.81 27.10
C ASN A 57 28.11 -9.24 26.16
N GLY A 58 27.81 -9.43 24.86
CA GLY A 58 28.78 -9.69 23.80
C GLY A 58 29.56 -11.00 23.89
N SER A 59 29.18 -11.91 24.80
CA SER A 59 29.82 -13.22 24.94
C SER A 59 28.82 -14.28 25.42
N VAL A 60 28.94 -15.48 24.83
CA VAL A 60 28.18 -16.68 25.18
C VAL A 60 28.54 -17.19 26.58
N ASP A 61 29.77 -16.93 27.04
CA ASP A 61 30.28 -17.43 28.33
C ASP A 61 29.64 -16.74 29.54
N LYS A 62 28.93 -15.62 29.32
CA LYS A 62 28.21 -14.87 30.37
C LYS A 62 26.73 -15.24 30.47
N VAL A 63 26.27 -16.21 29.66
CA VAL A 63 24.89 -16.68 29.68
C VAL A 63 24.74 -17.71 30.78
N THR A 64 23.88 -17.42 31.75
CA THR A 64 23.53 -18.39 32.78
C THR A 64 22.67 -19.49 32.15
N VAL A 65 23.30 -20.60 31.79
CA VAL A 65 22.63 -21.83 31.36
C VAL A 65 22.26 -22.62 32.64
N PRO A 66 21.01 -23.11 32.77
CA PRO A 66 20.66 -24.02 33.86
C PRO A 66 21.57 -25.25 33.88
N GLU A 67 21.92 -25.75 35.07
CA GLU A 67 22.78 -26.94 35.21
C GLU A 67 21.99 -28.25 35.09
N ASP A 68 20.68 -28.21 35.35
CA ASP A 68 19.80 -29.38 35.29
C ASP A 68 19.34 -29.69 33.86
N ASP A 69 19.49 -30.95 33.44
CA ASP A 69 19.18 -31.43 32.09
C ASP A 69 17.72 -31.17 31.67
N GLU A 70 16.77 -31.23 32.61
CA GLU A 70 15.35 -30.95 32.33
C GLU A 70 15.12 -29.47 32.06
N ASP A 71 15.76 -28.60 32.82
CA ASP A 71 15.66 -27.15 32.67
C ASP A 71 16.36 -26.67 31.39
N VAL A 72 17.48 -27.29 31.00
CA VAL A 72 18.15 -27.02 29.72
C VAL A 72 17.24 -27.36 28.54
N ARG A 73 16.51 -28.48 28.60
CA ARG A 73 15.57 -28.88 27.54
C ARG A 73 14.40 -27.92 27.44
N GLU A 74 13.86 -27.48 28.57
CA GLU A 74 12.78 -26.50 28.59
C GLU A 74 13.25 -25.13 28.09
N TRP A 75 14.46 -24.72 28.47
CA TRP A 75 15.13 -23.50 28.02
C TRP A 75 15.32 -23.48 26.50
N LEU A 76 15.87 -24.57 25.93
CA LEU A 76 16.05 -24.73 24.48
C LEU A 76 14.72 -24.78 23.74
N TRP A 77 13.71 -25.47 24.29
CA TRP A 77 12.39 -25.55 23.69
C TRP A 77 11.71 -24.19 23.60
N ARG A 78 11.79 -23.37 24.65
CA ARG A 78 11.25 -21.98 24.65
C ARG A 78 11.95 -21.10 23.60
N MET A 79 13.27 -21.25 23.44
CA MET A 79 14.04 -20.56 22.41
C MET A 79 13.66 -21.01 20.99
N ALA A 80 13.51 -22.32 20.77
CA ALA A 80 13.10 -22.88 19.48
C ALA A 80 11.67 -22.45 19.10
N GLN A 81 10.75 -22.40 20.05
CA GLN A 81 9.41 -21.88 19.83
C GLN A 81 9.43 -20.39 19.46
N TYR A 82 10.28 -19.60 20.12
CA TYR A 82 10.44 -18.20 19.78
C TYR A 82 11.02 -18.02 18.37
N ALA A 83 12.08 -18.76 18.02
CA ALA A 83 12.66 -18.75 16.68
C ALA A 83 11.62 -19.13 15.61
N HIS A 84 10.85 -20.18 15.85
CA HIS A 84 9.78 -20.59 14.94
C HIS A 84 8.66 -19.54 14.83
N SER A 85 8.33 -18.87 15.94
CA SER A 85 7.37 -17.77 15.93
C SER A 85 7.85 -16.56 15.13
N LEU A 86 9.16 -16.29 15.10
CA LEU A 86 9.76 -15.23 14.29
C LEU A 86 9.69 -15.58 12.79
N GLU A 87 9.92 -16.84 12.44
CA GLU A 87 9.77 -17.33 11.07
C GLU A 87 8.32 -17.24 10.58
N GLN A 88 7.35 -17.57 11.44
CA GLN A 88 5.93 -17.53 11.08
C GLN A 88 5.28 -16.13 11.17
N GLY A 89 5.76 -15.27 12.07
CA GLY A 89 5.07 -14.03 12.46
C GLY A 89 5.40 -12.82 11.59
N ALA A 90 6.62 -12.74 11.09
CA ALA A 90 7.13 -11.77 10.12
C ALA A 90 8.63 -11.92 10.26
N GLY A 91 9.25 -12.64 9.32
CA GLY A 91 10.69 -12.79 9.31
C GLY A 91 11.34 -11.45 9.60
N ILE A 92 12.20 -11.44 10.61
CA ILE A 92 13.26 -10.45 10.74
C ILE A 92 14.07 -10.61 9.46
N LYS A 93 13.62 -9.96 8.38
CA LYS A 93 14.48 -9.77 7.23
C LYS A 93 15.66 -9.00 7.81
N PRO A 94 16.90 -9.49 7.65
CA PRO A 94 18.07 -8.72 8.07
C PRO A 94 17.90 -7.29 7.54
N PRO A 95 18.31 -6.26 8.29
CA PRO A 95 18.27 -4.89 7.80
C PRO A 95 18.90 -4.92 6.42
N LYS A 96 18.08 -4.73 5.39
CA LYS A 96 18.53 -4.85 4.00
C LYS A 96 19.76 -3.98 3.91
N SER A 97 20.85 -4.55 3.42
CA SER A 97 22.03 -3.76 3.15
C SER A 97 21.60 -2.56 2.28
N PRO A 98 22.24 -1.39 2.41
CA PRO A 98 21.88 -0.22 1.59
C PRO A 98 21.88 -0.57 0.08
N GLU A 99 22.71 -1.52 -0.33
CA GLU A 99 22.73 -2.09 -1.69
C GLU A 99 21.47 -2.88 -2.03
N ASP A 100 20.98 -3.74 -1.13
CA ASP A 100 19.73 -4.48 -1.31
C ASP A 100 18.51 -3.56 -1.35
N LEU A 101 18.54 -2.45 -0.60
CA LEU A 101 17.49 -1.42 -0.65
C LEU A 101 17.48 -0.73 -2.01
N ALA A 102 18.64 -0.32 -2.53
CA ALA A 102 18.77 0.29 -3.84
C ALA A 102 18.32 -0.65 -4.96
N ALA A 103 18.75 -1.91 -4.92
CA ALA A 103 18.35 -2.93 -5.89
C ALA A 103 16.83 -3.22 -5.83
N ALA A 104 16.24 -3.26 -4.64
CA ALA A 104 14.80 -3.40 -4.49
C ALA A 104 14.04 -2.17 -5.01
N ALA A 105 14.57 -0.96 -4.76
CA ALA A 105 14.00 0.29 -5.25
C ALA A 105 14.03 0.33 -6.79
N GLU A 106 15.15 -0.02 -7.42
CA GLU A 106 15.26 -0.05 -8.89
C GLU A 106 14.29 -1.05 -9.55
N ARG A 107 14.13 -2.23 -8.93
CA ARG A 107 13.12 -3.21 -9.38
C ARG A 107 11.71 -2.65 -9.27
N LEU A 108 11.41 -1.93 -8.19
CA LEU A 108 10.13 -1.25 -8.00
C LEU A 108 9.94 -0.15 -9.03
N THR A 109 10.94 0.72 -9.24
CA THR A 109 10.96 1.76 -10.27
C THR A 109 10.65 1.19 -11.64
N THR A 110 11.33 0.11 -12.04
CA THR A 110 11.12 -0.55 -13.33
C THR A 110 9.71 -1.10 -13.45
N THR A 111 9.18 -1.69 -12.38
CA THR A 111 7.82 -2.23 -12.34
C THR A 111 6.77 -1.12 -12.47
N VAL A 112 6.94 -0.04 -11.72
CA VAL A 112 6.07 1.15 -11.77
C VAL A 112 6.10 1.78 -13.16
N ARG A 113 7.29 2.04 -13.70
CA ARG A 113 7.47 2.58 -15.05
C ARG A 113 6.74 1.74 -16.09
N ARG A 114 7.04 0.45 -16.18
CA ARG A 114 6.40 -0.47 -17.15
C ARG A 114 4.88 -0.55 -16.94
N GLY A 115 4.45 -0.50 -15.68
CA GLY A 115 3.04 -0.48 -15.31
C GLY A 115 2.31 0.76 -15.84
N ILE A 116 2.91 1.94 -15.69
CA ILE A 116 2.38 3.21 -16.21
C ILE A 116 2.39 3.21 -17.74
N GLU A 117 3.52 2.85 -18.37
CA GLU A 117 3.65 2.77 -19.83
C GLU A 117 2.58 1.87 -20.46
N LYS A 118 2.28 0.73 -19.82
CA LYS A 118 1.22 -0.19 -20.28
C LYS A 118 -0.18 0.44 -20.21
N GLN A 119 -0.41 1.39 -19.31
CA GLN A 119 -1.67 2.15 -19.23
C GLN A 119 -1.75 3.32 -20.24
N MET A 120 -0.62 3.68 -20.86
CA MET A 120 -0.53 4.77 -21.84
C MET A 120 -0.88 4.29 -23.26
N SER A 121 -2.11 3.80 -23.43
CA SER A 121 -2.67 3.50 -24.75
C SER A 121 -3.09 4.77 -25.49
N TRP A 122 -3.02 4.80 -26.82
CA TRP A 122 -3.57 5.91 -27.61
C TRP A 122 -5.07 6.12 -27.33
N LYS A 123 -5.44 7.37 -26.99
CA LYS A 123 -6.83 7.82 -26.84
C LYS A 123 -7.01 9.15 -27.59
N PRO A 124 -8.23 9.50 -28.05
CA PRO A 124 -8.47 10.80 -28.68
C PRO A 124 -8.03 12.00 -27.81
N SER A 125 -8.21 11.90 -26.49
CA SER A 125 -7.77 12.90 -25.50
C SER A 125 -6.24 13.03 -25.36
N CYS A 126 -5.46 12.09 -25.93
CA CYS A 126 -4.00 12.24 -26.01
C CYS A 126 -3.59 13.38 -26.95
N LYS A 127 -4.45 13.80 -27.90
CA LYS A 127 -4.19 14.98 -28.76
C LYS A 127 -4.10 16.26 -27.94
N THR A 128 -4.94 16.39 -26.92
CA THR A 128 -5.00 17.54 -26.00
C THR A 128 -4.18 17.32 -24.73
N GLY A 129 -3.43 16.21 -24.62
CA GLY A 129 -2.66 15.89 -23.41
C GLY A 129 -3.48 15.66 -22.14
N SER A 130 -4.75 15.25 -22.26
CA SER A 130 -5.68 15.15 -21.13
C SER A 130 -6.08 13.71 -20.76
N ALA A 131 -5.51 12.70 -21.42
CA ALA A 131 -5.76 11.30 -21.09
C ALA A 131 -5.23 10.99 -19.69
N LYS A 132 -5.99 10.28 -18.86
CA LYS A 132 -5.62 9.99 -17.46
C LYS A 132 -5.00 8.62 -17.33
N PHE A 133 -4.01 8.51 -16.42
CA PHE A 133 -3.51 7.23 -15.91
C PHE A 133 -3.67 7.18 -14.39
N SER A 134 -3.83 5.97 -13.85
CA SER A 134 -3.85 5.69 -12.42
C SER A 134 -3.20 4.33 -12.22
N TYR A 135 -1.96 4.34 -11.74
CA TYR A 135 -1.21 3.13 -11.46
C TYR A 135 -1.17 2.88 -9.95
N ASP A 136 -1.58 1.67 -9.58
CA ASP A 136 -1.73 1.26 -8.20
C ASP A 136 -0.78 0.09 -7.95
N GLY A 137 -0.11 0.09 -6.80
CA GLY A 137 0.85 -0.94 -6.44
C GLY A 137 0.96 -1.10 -4.92
N VAL A 138 1.68 -2.15 -4.51
CA VAL A 138 1.94 -2.42 -3.09
C VAL A 138 3.45 -2.55 -2.90
N CYS A 139 4.00 -1.78 -1.98
CA CYS A 139 5.35 -1.92 -1.48
C CYS A 139 5.26 -2.13 0.05
N PRO A 140 5.50 -3.34 0.57
CA PRO A 140 5.39 -3.58 2.00
C PRO A 140 6.50 -2.89 2.81
N ASP A 141 7.59 -2.48 2.16
CA ASP A 141 8.72 -1.84 2.80
C ASP A 141 8.73 -0.32 2.53
N PRO A 142 8.49 0.53 3.55
CA PRO A 142 8.47 1.98 3.38
C PRO A 142 9.82 2.57 2.97
N TYR A 143 10.94 1.95 3.37
CA TYR A 143 12.28 2.46 3.03
C TYR A 143 12.60 2.26 1.55
N VAL A 144 12.17 1.13 0.98
CA VAL A 144 12.29 0.87 -0.46
C VAL A 144 11.48 1.87 -1.28
N PHE A 145 10.27 2.19 -0.84
CA PHE A 145 9.44 3.20 -1.52
C PHE A 145 10.02 4.62 -1.38
N GLY A 146 10.59 4.95 -0.21
CA GLY A 146 11.34 6.19 -0.01
C GLY A 146 12.52 6.30 -0.97
N ALA A 147 13.38 5.28 -0.98
CA ALA A 147 14.55 5.20 -1.84
C ALA A 147 14.19 5.30 -3.34
N MET A 148 13.09 4.66 -3.77
CA MET A 148 12.58 4.78 -5.14
C MET A 148 12.26 6.23 -5.54
N LEU A 149 11.78 7.04 -4.60
CA LEU A 149 11.44 8.44 -4.82
C LEU A 149 12.61 9.40 -4.50
N GLY A 150 13.82 8.88 -4.25
CA GLY A 150 14.97 9.68 -3.85
C GLY A 150 14.84 10.26 -2.44
N LEU A 151 13.99 9.70 -1.59
CA LEU A 151 13.89 10.05 -0.17
C LEU A 151 14.80 9.12 0.63
N GLU A 152 15.76 9.67 1.37
CA GLU A 152 16.62 8.89 2.28
C GLU A 152 15.84 8.30 3.47
N GLU A 153 14.69 8.90 3.80
CA GLU A 153 13.84 8.49 4.91
C GLU A 153 12.51 7.88 4.45
N LYS A 154 11.84 7.22 5.41
CA LYS A 154 10.47 6.74 5.27
C LYS A 154 9.55 7.88 4.80
N PRO A 155 8.64 7.63 3.84
CA PRO A 155 7.62 8.62 3.46
C PRO A 155 6.76 9.00 4.66
N THR A 156 6.78 10.28 5.02
CA THR A 156 5.97 10.86 6.12
C THR A 156 4.58 11.32 5.66
N TRP A 157 4.36 11.41 4.35
CA TRP A 157 3.16 11.95 3.74
C TRP A 157 2.21 10.85 3.27
N LYS A 158 0.90 11.14 3.32
CA LYS A 158 -0.15 10.28 2.72
C LYS A 158 -0.38 10.57 1.25
N ALA A 159 -0.16 11.82 0.84
CA ALA A 159 -0.20 12.23 -0.56
C ALA A 159 0.82 13.35 -0.79
N LYS A 160 1.57 13.27 -1.88
CA LYS A 160 2.51 14.28 -2.33
C LYS A 160 2.35 14.48 -3.83
N LYS A 161 2.54 15.72 -4.26
CA LYS A 161 2.62 16.04 -5.68
C LYS A 161 4.08 16.13 -6.07
N PHE A 162 4.43 15.49 -7.18
CA PHE A 162 5.74 15.59 -7.81
C PHE A 162 5.60 16.36 -9.10
N GLU A 163 6.61 17.17 -9.45
CA GLU A 163 6.65 17.73 -10.79
C GLU A 163 6.77 16.58 -11.81
N ALA A 164 6.09 16.67 -12.95
CA ALA A 164 6.14 15.59 -13.93
C ALA A 164 7.55 15.32 -14.49
N THR A 165 8.38 16.36 -14.60
CA THR A 165 9.78 16.23 -15.04
C THR A 165 10.59 15.47 -13.99
N GLU A 166 10.48 15.89 -12.72
CA GLU A 166 11.14 15.23 -11.58
C GLU A 166 10.71 13.77 -11.46
N PHE A 167 9.41 13.50 -11.51
CA PHE A 167 8.85 12.15 -11.44
C PHE A 167 9.35 11.27 -12.59
N SER A 168 9.39 11.81 -13.82
CA SER A 168 9.90 11.07 -14.97
C SER A 168 11.38 10.76 -14.82
N ASN A 169 12.18 11.70 -14.30
CA ASN A 169 13.61 11.50 -14.07
C ASN A 169 13.89 10.45 -12.99
N LEU A 170 13.17 10.51 -11.87
CA LEU A 170 13.25 9.51 -10.79
C LEU A 170 12.89 8.10 -11.29
N MET A 171 11.96 8.01 -12.25
CA MET A 171 11.51 6.74 -12.81
C MET A 171 12.37 6.23 -13.99
N GLY A 172 13.42 6.96 -14.39
CA GLY A 172 14.29 6.59 -15.52
C GLY A 172 13.67 6.85 -16.90
N GLY A 173 12.77 7.84 -17.00
CA GLY A 173 12.04 8.21 -18.20
C GLY A 173 10.77 7.37 -18.40
N ILE A 174 9.62 8.04 -18.49
CA ILE A 174 8.33 7.39 -18.80
C ILE A 174 7.87 7.85 -20.17
N GLU A 175 7.90 6.94 -21.14
CA GLU A 175 7.37 7.17 -22.47
C GLU A 175 6.73 5.89 -23.02
N ALA A 176 5.65 6.04 -23.78
CA ALA A 176 4.97 4.92 -24.41
C ALA A 176 4.97 5.07 -25.94
N SER A 177 5.48 4.05 -26.64
CA SER A 177 5.51 4.04 -28.10
C SER A 177 4.14 3.71 -28.69
N ILE A 178 3.75 4.48 -29.71
CA ILE A 178 2.55 4.25 -30.52
C ILE A 178 2.93 4.25 -32.00
N ARG A 179 2.01 3.76 -32.86
CA ARG A 179 2.26 3.57 -34.30
C ARG A 179 2.89 4.76 -35.04
N TYR A 180 2.60 6.00 -34.61
CA TYR A 180 3.07 7.23 -35.25
C TYR A 180 3.57 8.27 -34.23
N GLY A 181 4.28 7.83 -33.19
CA GLY A 181 4.92 8.73 -32.24
C GLY A 181 5.07 8.12 -30.84
N ASN A 182 5.34 8.98 -29.86
CA ASN A 182 5.45 8.60 -28.46
C ASN A 182 4.47 9.43 -27.61
N LEU A 183 4.04 8.84 -26.51
CA LEU A 183 3.21 9.47 -25.49
C LEU A 183 4.07 9.78 -24.27
N TYR A 184 3.83 10.94 -23.68
CA TYR A 184 4.55 11.47 -22.54
C TYR A 184 3.57 11.87 -21.44
N ILE A 185 4.06 11.96 -20.20
CA ILE A 185 3.32 12.63 -19.14
C ILE A 185 3.21 14.11 -19.50
N THR A 186 1.99 14.63 -19.51
CA THR A 186 1.65 16.00 -19.92
C THR A 186 1.09 16.84 -18.77
N SER A 187 0.71 16.22 -17.66
CA SER A 187 0.33 16.94 -16.45
C SER A 187 1.54 17.69 -15.88
N LYS A 188 1.34 18.90 -15.33
CA LYS A 188 2.41 19.63 -14.61
C LYS A 188 2.87 18.88 -13.36
N GLU A 189 1.92 18.26 -12.67
CA GLU A 189 2.13 17.56 -11.41
C GLU A 189 1.56 16.14 -11.51
N VAL A 190 2.28 15.16 -10.97
CA VAL A 190 1.83 13.78 -10.74
C VAL A 190 1.48 13.64 -9.26
N ASN A 191 0.31 13.10 -8.97
CA ASN A 191 -0.14 12.87 -7.60
C ASN A 191 0.27 11.46 -7.17
N ALA A 192 1.12 11.39 -6.15
CA ALA A 192 1.54 10.17 -5.48
C ALA A 192 0.80 10.04 -4.15
N LYS A 193 0.12 8.93 -3.92
CA LYS A 193 -0.48 8.57 -2.64
C LYS A 193 0.24 7.37 -2.07
N TRP A 194 0.43 7.37 -0.76
CA TRP A 194 1.10 6.32 -0.01
C TRP A 194 0.32 6.02 1.27
N ASN A 195 0.07 4.74 1.53
CA ASN A 195 -0.50 4.28 2.79
C ASN A 195 0.59 3.60 3.64
N PRO A 196 1.06 4.24 4.73
CA PRO A 196 2.13 3.67 5.56
C PRO A 196 1.72 2.41 6.32
N ASP A 197 0.43 2.14 6.49
CA ASP A 197 -0.07 0.99 7.25
C ASP A 197 -0.16 -0.27 6.39
N THR A 198 -0.53 -0.13 5.12
CA THR A 198 -0.72 -1.25 4.17
C THR A 198 0.41 -1.38 3.15
N GLY A 199 1.21 -0.33 2.95
CA GLY A 199 2.22 -0.26 1.89
C GLY A 199 1.63 -0.02 0.49
N GLU A 200 0.33 0.28 0.40
CA GLU A 200 -0.33 0.57 -0.88
C GLU A 200 0.03 1.96 -1.38
N PHE A 201 0.28 2.08 -2.68
CA PHE A 201 0.57 3.34 -3.34
C PHE A 201 -0.20 3.52 -4.63
N LYS A 202 -0.43 4.79 -5.00
CA LYS A 202 -1.15 5.18 -6.20
C LYS A 202 -0.50 6.39 -6.84
N PHE A 203 -0.12 6.26 -8.11
CA PHE A 203 0.33 7.36 -8.96
C PHE A 203 -0.76 7.72 -9.95
N SER A 204 -1.06 9.01 -10.07
CA SER A 204 -2.09 9.49 -11.00
C SER A 204 -1.68 10.79 -11.67
N GLY A 205 -2.03 10.91 -12.94
CA GLY A 205 -1.64 12.06 -13.77
C GLY A 205 -2.33 12.08 -15.12
N SER A 206 -1.84 12.93 -16.02
CA SER A 206 -2.29 13.00 -17.40
C SER A 206 -1.16 12.68 -18.38
N TYR A 207 -1.49 12.10 -19.53
CA TYR A 207 -0.56 11.83 -20.63
C TYR A 207 -1.13 12.19 -22.00
N GLY A 208 -0.25 12.31 -22.97
CA GLY A 208 -0.60 12.52 -24.37
C GLY A 208 0.61 12.82 -25.24
N LYS A 209 0.37 13.39 -26.42
CA LYS A 209 1.44 13.93 -27.25
C LYS A 209 1.96 15.23 -26.62
N ARG A 210 3.25 15.51 -26.79
CA ARG A 210 3.77 16.86 -26.56
C ARG A 210 3.11 17.79 -27.56
N VAL A 211 2.37 18.77 -27.05
CA VAL A 211 1.89 19.91 -27.84
C VAL A 211 3.03 20.92 -27.78
N TYR A 212 3.72 21.10 -28.91
CA TYR A 212 4.66 22.20 -29.10
C TYR A 212 3.91 23.49 -29.38
#